data_AF-A0A2V8SF63-F1
#
_entry.id   AF-A0A2V8SF63-F1
#
_cell.length_a   1.000
_cell.length_b   1.000
_cell.length_c   1.000
_cell.angle_alpha   90.00
_cell.angle_beta   90.00
_cell.angle_gamma   90.00
#
_symmetry.space_group_name_H-M   'P 1'
#
loop_
_entity.id
_entity.type
_entity.pdbx_description
1 polymer ?
#
loop_
_entity_poly.entity_id
_entity_poly.type
_entity_poly.pdbx_seq_one_letter_code
_entity_poly.pdbx_strand_id
1 'polypeptide(L)'
;KARYEIFDKAMHARAINLLQMETDMRRALEREEFILHYQPIVSLENFRLRGFEALVRWQHPQRGFISPMDFIPVAEETGMIVQLGEWVLREACGQMQRWQKMFPLDHPLFITVNLSSKQFSQTTLISKVAMILQETGVHPHT
;
A
#
# COMPACT_ATOMS: atom_id res chain seq x y z
N LYS A 1 18.16 47.43 -5.44
CA LYS A 1 18.58 46.04 -5.14
C LYS A 1 17.69 45.10 -5.93
N ALA A 2 18.21 44.48 -6.99
CA ALA A 2 17.44 43.59 -7.86
C ALA A 2 17.15 42.27 -7.12
N ARG A 3 15.86 41.94 -6.99
CA ARG A 3 15.39 40.66 -6.47
C ARG A 3 15.45 39.67 -7.64
N TYR A 4 16.47 38.82 -7.64
CA TYR A 4 16.61 37.77 -8.65
C TYR A 4 15.65 36.65 -8.27
N GLU A 5 14.44 36.69 -8.81
CA GLU A 5 13.53 35.53 -8.71
C GLU A 5 13.93 34.55 -9.80
N ILE A 6 14.71 33.54 -9.42
CA ILE A 6 14.78 32.31 -10.20
C ILE A 6 13.41 31.67 -10.03
N PHE A 7 12.45 32.10 -10.84
CA PHE A 7 11.19 31.40 -11.03
C PHE A 7 11.52 30.09 -11.74
N ASP A 8 11.96 29.14 -10.92
CA ASP A 8 12.55 27.89 -11.34
C ASP A 8 11.46 27.03 -11.99
N LYS A 9 11.44 27.03 -13.32
CA LYS A 9 10.50 26.23 -14.12
C LYS A 9 10.50 24.75 -13.69
N ALA A 10 11.64 24.24 -13.20
CA ALA A 10 11.73 22.89 -12.70
C ALA A 10 10.98 22.69 -11.38
N MET A 11 11.04 23.66 -10.46
CA MET A 11 10.22 23.64 -9.23
C MET A 11 8.73 23.70 -9.55
N HIS A 12 8.32 24.56 -10.49
CA HIS A 12 6.93 24.66 -10.91
C HIS A 12 6.42 23.37 -11.56
N ALA A 13 7.21 22.78 -12.47
CA ALA A 13 6.88 21.50 -13.11
C ALA A 13 6.78 20.35 -12.08
N ARG A 14 7.69 20.31 -11.10
CA ARG A 14 7.65 19.32 -10.02
C ARG A 14 6.38 19.46 -9.17
N ALA A 15 6.00 20.68 -8.80
CA ALA A 15 4.79 20.94 -8.04
C ALA A 15 3.53 20.48 -8.81
N ILE A 16 3.45 20.76 -10.11
CA ILE A 16 2.35 20.29 -10.96
C ILE A 16 2.30 18.75 -11.00
N ASN A 17 3.45 18.10 -11.18
CA ASN A 17 3.51 16.64 -11.24
C ASN A 17 3.07 15.97 -9.92
N LEU A 18 3.47 16.53 -8.78
CA LEU A 18 3.01 16.06 -7.46
C LEU A 18 1.49 16.17 -7.32
N LEU A 19 0.93 17.32 -7.69
CA LEU A 19 -0.50 17.60 -7.55
C LEU A 19 -1.35 16.73 -8.51
N GLN A 20 -0.83 16.47 -9.70
CA GLN A 20 -1.43 15.51 -10.65
C GLN A 20 -1.37 14.09 -10.08
N MET A 21 -0.21 13.64 -9.61
CA MET A 21 -0.04 12.30 -9.04
C MET A 21 -0.96 12.09 -7.84
N GLU A 22 -1.05 13.06 -6.93
CA GLU A 22 -1.98 13.00 -5.78
C GLU A 22 -3.44 12.87 -6.24
N THR A 23 -3.85 13.68 -7.23
CA THR A 23 -5.20 13.65 -7.78
C THR A 23 -5.51 12.29 -8.42
N ASP A 24 -4.56 11.75 -9.18
CA ASP A 24 -4.68 10.44 -9.83
C ASP A 24 -4.73 9.33 -8.78
N MET A 25 -3.92 9.39 -7.72
CA MET A 25 -3.93 8.41 -6.62
C MET A 25 -5.29 8.38 -5.90
N ARG A 26 -5.90 9.55 -5.66
CA ARG A 26 -7.22 9.63 -5.03
C ARG A 26 -8.28 8.93 -5.87
N ARG A 27 -8.27 9.18 -7.18
CA ARG A 27 -9.16 8.50 -8.14
C ARG A 27 -8.88 7.00 -8.24
N ALA A 28 -7.61 6.62 -8.21
CA ALA A 28 -7.17 5.24 -8.32
C ALA A 28 -7.70 4.37 -7.17
N LEU A 29 -7.81 4.92 -5.95
CA LEU A 29 -8.45 4.23 -4.83
C LEU A 29 -9.95 4.00 -5.06
N GLU A 30 -10.65 4.98 -5.64
CA GLU A 30 -12.09 4.87 -5.93
C GLU A 30 -12.40 3.95 -7.13
N ARG A 31 -11.44 3.84 -8.07
CA ARG A 31 -11.59 3.12 -9.34
C ARG A 31 -10.95 1.74 -9.36
N GLU A 32 -10.50 1.24 -8.21
CA GLU A 32 -9.87 -0.07 -8.09
C GLU A 32 -8.63 -0.24 -8.99
N GLU A 33 -7.86 0.83 -9.18
CA GLU A 33 -6.66 0.84 -10.03
C GLU A 33 -5.40 0.38 -9.26
N PHE A 34 -5.49 0.34 -7.92
CA PHE A 34 -4.49 -0.31 -7.09
C PHE A 34 -4.80 -1.80 -6.96
N ILE A 35 -3.75 -2.62 -7.04
CA ILE A 35 -3.82 -4.07 -6.81
C ILE A 35 -2.69 -4.50 -5.88
N LEU A 36 -2.82 -5.69 -5.30
CA LEU A 36 -1.75 -6.32 -4.53
C LEU A 36 -1.13 -7.46 -5.33
N HIS A 37 0.19 -7.43 -5.44
CA HIS A 37 0.99 -8.60 -5.77
C HIS A 37 1.46 -9.24 -4.46
N TYR A 38 1.68 -10.55 -4.48
CA TYR A 38 2.05 -11.31 -3.30
C TYR A 38 3.36 -12.06 -3.55
N GLN A 39 4.41 -11.69 -2.83
CA GLN A 39 5.70 -12.35 -2.93
C GLN A 39 5.77 -13.50 -1.90
N PRO A 40 5.99 -14.76 -2.31
CA PRO A 40 6.06 -15.88 -1.38
C PRO A 40 7.26 -15.76 -0.42
N ILE A 41 7.03 -16.10 0.84
CA ILE A 41 8.06 -16.26 1.86
C ILE A 41 8.14 -17.75 2.22
N VAL A 42 9.32 -18.33 2.05
CA VAL A 42 9.56 -19.77 2.25
C VAL A 42 10.56 -20.02 3.37
N SER A 43 10.39 -21.12 4.11
CA SER A 43 11.38 -21.59 5.07
C SER A 43 12.60 -22.13 4.32
N LEU A 44 13.81 -21.74 4.72
CA LEU A 44 15.04 -22.28 4.11
C LEU A 44 15.40 -23.69 4.60
N GLU A 45 14.83 -24.12 5.73
CA GLU A 45 15.10 -25.45 6.29
C GLU A 45 14.40 -26.55 5.48
N ASN A 46 13.16 -26.31 5.08
CA ASN A 46 12.31 -27.33 4.46
C ASN A 46 11.61 -26.85 3.17
N PHE A 47 11.93 -25.66 2.68
CA PHE A 47 11.37 -25.02 1.48
C PHE A 47 9.83 -24.90 1.47
N ARG A 48 9.18 -25.01 2.64
CA ARG A 48 7.73 -24.85 2.75
C ARG A 48 7.35 -23.38 2.74
N LEU A 49 6.24 -23.07 2.07
CA LEU A 49 5.59 -21.77 2.12
C LEU A 49 5.19 -21.44 3.55
N ARG A 50 5.59 -20.25 4.01
CA ARG A 50 5.28 -19.71 5.34
C ARG A 50 4.29 -18.56 5.29
N GLY A 51 4.31 -17.78 4.22
CA GLY A 51 3.46 -16.62 4.08
C GLY A 51 3.76 -15.84 2.81
N PHE A 52 3.24 -14.61 2.76
CA PHE A 52 3.43 -13.72 1.63
C PHE A 52 3.71 -12.30 2.09
N GLU A 53 4.49 -11.57 1.31
CA GLU A 53 4.57 -10.12 1.40
C GLU A 53 3.58 -9.49 0.40
N ALA A 54 2.67 -8.67 0.92
CA ALA A 54 1.73 -7.89 0.13
C ALA A 54 2.39 -6.61 -0.38
N LEU A 55 2.46 -6.51 -1.71
CA LEU A 55 3.16 -5.45 -2.41
C LEU A 55 2.19 -4.71 -3.33
N VAL A 56 1.88 -3.46 -2.99
CA VAL A 56 0.98 -2.62 -3.78
C VAL A 56 1.56 -2.34 -5.17
N ARG A 57 0.68 -2.34 -6.17
CA ARG A 57 0.96 -1.99 -7.58
C ARG A 57 -0.14 -1.07 -8.08
N TRP A 58 0.20 -0.19 -8.99
CA TRP A 58 -0.78 0.71 -9.60
C TRP A 58 -0.87 0.45 -11.10
N GLN A 59 -2.07 0.05 -11.54
CA GLN A 59 -2.44 -0.09 -12.94
C GLN A 59 -3.21 1.14 -13.40
N HIS A 60 -2.50 2.17 -13.83
CA HIS A 60 -3.11 3.41 -14.27
C HIS A 60 -3.69 3.24 -15.69
N PRO A 61 -4.94 3.65 -15.96
CA PRO A 61 -5.61 3.36 -17.22
C PRO A 61 -4.92 3.95 -18.46
N GLN A 62 -4.33 5.15 -18.36
CA GLN A 62 -3.59 5.78 -19.46
C GLN A 62 -2.07 5.56 -19.42
N ARG A 63 -1.45 5.48 -18.24
CA ARG A 63 0.01 5.38 -18.08
C ARG A 63 0.51 3.94 -17.97
N GLY A 64 -0.40 2.97 -17.86
CA GLY A 64 -0.06 1.59 -17.57
C GLY A 64 0.46 1.41 -16.16
N PHE A 65 1.43 0.53 -15.99
CA PHE A 65 2.02 0.24 -14.69
C PHE A 65 2.85 1.42 -14.17
N ILE A 66 2.50 1.92 -12.99
CA ILE A 66 3.28 2.94 -12.27
C ILE A 66 4.04 2.25 -11.13
N SER A 67 5.35 2.49 -11.05
CA SER A 67 6.21 1.87 -10.04
C SER A 67 5.86 2.38 -8.63
N PRO A 68 5.87 1.52 -7.59
CA PRO A 68 5.80 1.96 -6.21
C PRO A 68 6.84 3.03 -5.85
N MET A 69 8.02 2.97 -6.47
CA MET A 69 9.07 3.98 -6.25
C MET A 69 8.68 5.38 -6.73
N ASP A 70 7.71 5.48 -7.66
CA ASP A 70 7.26 6.76 -8.21
C ASP A 70 6.12 7.36 -7.39
N PHE A 71 5.18 6.54 -6.90
CA PHE A 71 3.98 7.04 -6.22
C PHE A 71 4.04 6.98 -4.70
N ILE A 72 4.81 6.06 -4.09
CA ILE A 72 4.90 5.96 -2.61
C ILE A 72 5.51 7.24 -2.00
N PRO A 73 6.60 7.84 -2.53
CA PRO A 73 7.12 9.09 -1.97
C PRO A 73 6.10 10.22 -2.02
N VAL A 74 5.31 10.31 -3.10
CA VAL A 74 4.24 11.30 -3.24
C VAL A 74 3.12 11.04 -2.23
N ALA A 75 2.75 9.77 -2.05
CA ALA A 75 1.75 9.37 -1.08
C ALA A 75 2.17 9.72 0.34
N GLU A 76 3.45 9.52 0.66
CA GLU A 76 4.01 9.93 1.93
C GLU A 76 3.94 11.45 2.05
N GLU A 77 4.51 12.21 1.10
CA GLU A 77 4.56 13.67 1.13
C GLU A 77 3.16 14.30 1.34
N THR A 78 2.17 13.83 0.59
CA THR A 78 0.77 14.34 0.58
C THR A 78 -0.12 13.78 1.68
N GLY A 79 0.31 12.72 2.39
CA GLY A 79 -0.49 12.03 3.40
C GLY A 79 -1.45 10.97 2.85
N MET A 80 -1.57 10.82 1.53
CA MET A 80 -2.32 9.75 0.87
C MET A 80 -1.87 8.35 1.29
N ILE A 81 -0.63 8.19 1.78
CA ILE A 81 -0.09 6.91 2.27
C ILE A 81 -0.93 6.31 3.40
N VAL A 82 -1.62 7.14 4.19
CA VAL A 82 -2.49 6.66 5.27
C VAL A 82 -3.73 5.98 4.69
N GLN A 83 -4.38 6.60 3.69
CA GLN A 83 -5.57 6.04 3.04
C GLN A 83 -5.20 4.83 2.19
N LEU A 84 -4.12 4.91 1.41
CA LEU A 84 -3.63 3.80 0.62
C LEU A 84 -3.28 2.60 1.49
N GLY A 85 -2.56 2.81 2.59
CA GLY A 85 -2.18 1.72 3.47
C GLY A 85 -3.35 1.08 4.22
N GLU A 86 -4.40 1.84 4.53
CA GLU A 86 -5.65 1.28 5.06
C GLU A 86 -6.33 0.36 4.04
N TRP A 87 -6.39 0.78 2.78
CA TRP A 87 -6.88 -0.05 1.68
C TRP A 87 -6.01 -1.31 1.50
N VAL A 88 -4.67 -1.18 1.51
CA VAL A 88 -3.74 -2.31 1.41
C VAL A 88 -3.96 -3.32 2.54
N LEU A 89 -4.09 -2.86 3.79
CA LEU A 89 -4.34 -3.73 4.94
C LEU A 89 -5.64 -4.51 4.79
N ARG A 90 -6.71 -3.83 4.38
CA ARG A 90 -8.03 -4.44 4.17
C ARG A 90 -7.99 -5.50 3.08
N GLU A 91 -7.37 -5.19 1.94
CA GLU A 91 -7.27 -6.13 0.82
C GLU A 91 -6.36 -7.32 1.16
N ALA A 92 -5.24 -7.10 1.84
CA ALA A 92 -4.34 -8.16 2.29
C ALA A 92 -5.03 -9.11 3.28
N CYS A 93 -5.71 -8.57 4.30
CA CYS A 93 -6.45 -9.37 5.28
C CYS A 93 -7.61 -10.14 4.64
N GLY A 94 -8.37 -9.48 3.76
CA GLY A 94 -9.44 -10.12 2.99
C GLY A 94 -8.92 -11.24 2.09
N GLN A 95 -7.80 -11.04 1.41
CA GLN A 95 -7.17 -12.06 0.58
C GLN A 95 -6.68 -13.24 1.41
N MET A 96 -6.05 -13.00 2.56
CA MET A 96 -5.61 -14.07 3.46
C MET A 96 -6.79 -14.89 3.95
N GLN A 97 -7.89 -14.25 4.36
CA GLN A 97 -9.11 -14.94 4.75
C GLN A 97 -9.68 -15.82 3.62
N ARG A 98 -9.67 -15.32 2.37
CA ARG A 98 -10.08 -16.11 1.20
C ARG A 98 -9.18 -17.33 1.00
N TRP A 99 -7.87 -17.17 1.12
CA TRP A 99 -6.91 -18.27 0.98
C TRP A 99 -7.03 -19.30 2.08
N GLN A 100 -7.19 -18.91 3.34
CA GLN A 100 -7.41 -19.85 4.45
C GLN A 100 -8.64 -20.73 4.24
N LYS A 101 -9.72 -20.16 3.69
CA LYS A 101 -10.94 -20.92 3.38
C LYS A 101 -10.77 -21.86 2.19
N MET A 102 -10.04 -21.44 1.16
CA MET A 102 -9.86 -22.21 -0.07
C MET A 102 -8.81 -23.32 0.09
N PHE A 103 -7.79 -23.07 0.89
CA PHE A 103 -6.65 -23.96 1.12
C PHE A 103 -6.46 -24.18 2.62
N PRO A 104 -7.23 -25.10 3.23
CA PRO A 104 -7.01 -25.48 4.62
C PRO A 104 -5.65 -26.20 4.73
N LEU A 105 -4.69 -25.53 5.35
CA LEU A 105 -3.34 -26.02 5.55
C LEU A 105 -3.13 -26.42 7.02
N ASP A 106 -2.27 -27.41 7.25
CA ASP A 106 -1.90 -27.87 8.59
C ASP A 106 -1.15 -26.80 9.41
N HIS A 107 -0.61 -25.78 8.74
CA HIS A 107 0.05 -24.64 9.36
C HIS A 107 -0.56 -23.31 8.87
N PRO A 108 -0.71 -22.31 9.75
CA PRO A 108 -1.18 -21.00 9.33
C PRO A 108 -0.14 -20.32 8.43
N LEU A 109 -0.62 -19.67 7.36
CA LEU A 109 0.18 -18.81 6.50
C LEU A 109 0.03 -17.37 6.96
N PHE A 110 1.13 -16.64 7.14
CA PHE A 110 1.05 -15.22 7.48
C PHE A 110 1.04 -14.33 6.24
N ILE A 111 0.60 -13.08 6.40
CA ILE A 111 0.76 -12.03 5.39
C ILE A 111 1.43 -10.81 6.01
N THR A 112 2.47 -10.29 5.35
CA THR A 112 3.13 -9.05 5.76
C THR A 112 2.66 -7.89 4.90
N VAL A 113 2.47 -6.74 5.54
CA VAL A 113 2.10 -5.48 4.89
C VAL A 113 3.11 -4.42 5.30
N ASN A 114 3.64 -3.71 4.32
CA ASN A 114 4.59 -2.62 4.56
C ASN A 114 3.88 -1.38 5.10
N LEU A 115 4.48 -0.74 6.10
CA LEU A 115 3.98 0.47 6.74
C LEU A 115 5.00 1.61 6.62
N SER A 116 4.53 2.78 6.20
CA SER A 116 5.35 4.00 6.22
C SER A 116 5.52 4.56 7.64
N SER A 117 6.57 5.35 7.86
CA SER A 117 6.78 6.04 9.14
C SER A 117 5.63 7.01 9.50
N LYS A 118 4.97 7.60 8.48
CA LYS A 118 3.80 8.47 8.68
C LYS A 118 2.59 7.71 9.20
N GLN A 119 2.36 6.48 8.71
CA GLN A 119 1.32 5.60 9.24
C GLN A 119 1.66 5.11 10.64
N PHE A 120 2.91 4.71 10.88
CA PHE A 120 3.36 4.25 12.20
C PHE A 120 3.16 5.31 13.29
N SER A 121 3.31 6.59 12.93
CA SER A 121 3.12 7.70 13.85
C SER A 121 1.64 8.04 14.13
N GLN A 122 0.68 7.42 13.44
CA GLN A 122 -0.75 7.66 13.68
C GLN A 122 -1.20 6.99 14.98
N THR A 123 -1.74 7.78 15.92
CA THR A 123 -2.31 7.26 17.16
C THR A 123 -3.51 6.32 16.93
N THR A 124 -4.15 6.43 15.77
CA THR A 124 -5.29 5.60 15.35
C THR A 124 -4.88 4.30 14.65
N LEU A 125 -3.59 4.05 14.44
CA LEU A 125 -3.14 2.86 13.70
C LEU A 125 -3.66 1.56 14.33
N ILE A 126 -3.50 1.41 15.64
CA ILE A 126 -3.90 0.19 16.36
C ILE A 126 -5.40 -0.05 16.27
N SER A 127 -6.23 0.98 16.48
CA SER A 127 -7.68 0.84 16.40
C SER A 127 -8.15 0.52 14.98
N LYS A 128 -7.51 1.11 13.94
CA LYS A 128 -7.78 0.78 12.54
C LYS A 128 -7.43 -0.67 12.20
N VAL A 129 -6.26 -1.15 12.63
CA VAL A 129 -5.84 -2.55 12.40
C VAL A 129 -6.83 -3.51 13.08
N ALA A 130 -7.19 -3.25 14.34
CA ALA A 130 -8.16 -4.08 15.06
C ALA A 130 -9.53 -4.13 14.35
N MET A 131 -10.01 -2.97 13.88
CA MET A 131 -11.25 -2.87 13.10
C MET A 131 -11.18 -3.68 11.81
N ILE A 132 -10.09 -3.55 11.03
CA ILE A 132 -9.93 -4.29 9.77
C ILE A 132 -9.87 -5.79 10.00
N LEU A 133 -9.16 -6.25 11.04
CA LEU A 133 -9.11 -7.67 11.40
C LEU A 133 -10.50 -8.20 11.75
N GLN A 134 -11.29 -7.41 12.50
CA GLN A 134 -12.67 -7.76 12.84
C GLN A 134 -13.57 -7.81 11.59
N GLU A 135 -13.47 -6.82 10.69
CA GLU A 135 -14.28 -6.72 9.47
C GLU A 135 -13.97 -7.85 8.48
N THR A 136 -12.69 -8.20 8.34
CA THR A 136 -12.25 -9.26 7.42
C THR A 136 -12.37 -10.66 8.03
N GLY A 137 -12.40 -10.76 9.35
CA GLY A 137 -12.48 -12.01 10.09
C GLY A 137 -11.20 -12.84 10.07
N VAL A 138 -10.06 -12.26 9.69
CA VAL A 138 -8.76 -12.93 9.73
C VAL A 138 -8.20 -12.92 11.15
N HIS A 139 -7.64 -14.04 11.59
CA HIS A 139 -7.10 -14.14 12.94
C HIS A 139 -5.74 -13.43 13.05
N PRO A 140 -5.46 -12.62 14.09
CA PRO A 140 -4.22 -11.83 14.20
C PRO A 140 -2.93 -12.64 14.38
N HIS A 141 -3.03 -13.93 14.67
CA HIS A 141 -1.90 -14.86 14.78
C HIS A 141 -1.75 -15.78 13.57
N THR A 142 -2.31 -15.35 12.44
CA THR A 142 -2.17 -15.98 11.13
C THR A 142 -0.79 -15.69 10.55
#